data_AF-A0A517MG62-F1
#
_entry.id   AF-A0A517MG62-F1
#
_cell.length_a   1.000
_cell.length_b   1.000
_cell.length_c   1.000
_cell.angle_alpha   90.00
_cell.angle_beta   90.00
_cell.angle_gamma   90.00
#
_symmetry.space_group_name_H-M   'P 1'
#
loop_
_entity.id
_entity.type
_entity.pdbx_description
1 polymer ?
#
loop_
_entity_poly.entity_id
_entity_poly.type
_entity_poly.pdbx_seq_one_letter_code
_entity_poly.pdbx_strand_id
1 'polypeptide(L)'
;MQPDSGFKRVIRDVADLFDLQVQLFTLDSRDAMRQIGIALVVTLLATCIFMTTLTGSLFTGAWALHEYAGWTMAQGVGTMCLVGLALTLGAAGYAYRLLVRALASLDEPKRELVENLRWLKAVIVEPNTSARNQLRRDSFQDPYASAGPSIPPGDNRF
;
A
#
# COMPACT_ATOMS: atom_id res chain seq x y z
N MET A 1 0.12 -32.86 34.55
CA MET A 1 0.78 -31.70 33.89
C MET A 1 0.10 -31.52 32.54
N GLN A 2 -0.71 -30.48 32.37
CA GLN A 2 -1.48 -30.22 31.14
C GLN A 2 -0.76 -29.13 30.32
N PRO A 3 0.09 -29.50 29.33
CA PRO A 3 0.76 -28.55 28.43
C PRO A 3 -0.19 -27.86 27.43
N ASP A 4 -1.45 -28.32 27.32
CA ASP A 4 -2.39 -27.86 26.29
C ASP A 4 -2.97 -26.45 26.50
N SER A 5 -2.90 -25.89 27.72
CA SER A 5 -3.57 -24.61 28.04
C SER A 5 -2.79 -23.38 27.57
N GLY A 6 -1.46 -23.41 27.64
CA GLY A 6 -0.59 -22.30 27.23
C GLY A 6 -0.55 -22.11 25.72
N PHE A 7 -0.43 -23.21 24.97
CA PHE A 7 -0.41 -23.18 23.51
C PHE A 7 -1.74 -22.73 22.91
N LYS A 8 -2.87 -23.20 23.46
CA LYS A 8 -4.22 -22.73 23.07
C LYS A 8 -4.41 -21.23 23.31
N ARG A 9 -3.81 -20.68 24.37
CA ARG A 9 -3.87 -19.24 24.66
C ARG A 9 -3.08 -18.42 23.65
N VAL A 10 -1.87 -18.87 23.27
CA VAL A 10 -1.05 -18.20 22.25
C VAL A 10 -1.71 -18.26 20.87
N ILE A 11 -2.28 -19.40 20.47
CA ILE A 11 -3.01 -19.51 19.20
C ILE A 11 -4.21 -18.56 19.18
N ARG A 12 -4.94 -18.44 20.29
CA ARG A 12 -6.05 -17.50 20.41
C ARG A 12 -5.58 -16.05 20.27
N ASP A 13 -4.51 -15.67 20.96
CA ASP A 13 -3.94 -14.33 20.88
C ASP A 13 -3.45 -14.00 19.46
N VAL A 14 -2.84 -14.96 18.75
CA VAL A 14 -2.41 -14.80 17.35
C VAL A 14 -3.60 -14.69 16.40
N ALA A 15 -4.66 -15.47 16.62
CA ALA A 15 -5.89 -15.40 15.84
C ALA A 15 -6.61 -14.06 16.03
N ASP A 16 -6.68 -13.55 17.27
CA ASP A 16 -7.24 -12.23 17.58
C ASP A 16 -6.39 -11.11 16.94
N LEU A 17 -5.06 -11.21 17.00
CA LEU A 17 -4.16 -10.26 16.33
C LEU A 17 -4.33 -10.28 14.80
N PHE A 18 -4.54 -11.45 14.21
CA PHE A 18 -4.78 -11.58 12.79
C PHE A 18 -6.14 -10.97 12.40
N ASP A 19 -7.18 -11.20 13.18
CA ASP A 19 -8.49 -10.60 12.94
C ASP A 19 -8.42 -9.07 13.00
N LEU A 20 -7.68 -8.53 13.97
CA LEU A 20 -7.43 -7.09 14.09
C LEU A 20 -6.66 -6.52 12.88
N GLN A 21 -5.65 -7.23 12.37
CA GLN A 21 -4.90 -6.84 11.17
C GLN A 21 -5.77 -6.90 9.90
N VAL A 22 -6.66 -7.89 9.79
CA VAL A 22 -7.62 -7.99 8.67
C VAL A 22 -8.64 -6.86 8.72
N GLN A 23 -9.12 -6.49 9.91
CA GLN A 23 -10.04 -5.36 10.09
C GLN A 23 -9.39 -4.04 9.68
N LEU A 24 -8.14 -3.79 10.08
CA LEU A 24 -7.40 -2.58 9.69
C LEU A 24 -7.15 -2.55 8.18
N PHE A 25 -6.71 -3.67 7.60
CA PHE A 25 -6.52 -3.80 6.15
C PHE A 25 -7.81 -3.55 5.35
N THR A 26 -8.95 -4.04 5.87
CA THR A 26 -10.26 -3.84 5.23
C THR A 26 -10.69 -2.38 5.29
N LEU A 27 -10.41 -1.68 6.39
CA LEU A 27 -10.69 -0.26 6.56
C LEU A 27 -9.82 0.58 5.61
N ASP A 28 -8.52 0.32 5.58
CA ASP A 28 -7.57 0.98 4.68
C ASP A 28 -7.91 0.74 3.21
N SER A 29 -8.33 -0.49 2.87
CA SER A 29 -8.78 -0.83 1.51
C SER A 29 -10.02 -0.03 1.09
N ARG A 30 -10.95 0.25 2.01
CA ARG A 30 -12.15 1.06 1.70
C ARG A 30 -11.80 2.51 1.40
N ASP A 31 -10.93 3.10 2.21
CA ASP A 31 -10.50 4.49 2.01
C ASP A 31 -9.65 4.63 0.74
N ALA A 32 -8.76 3.67 0.47
CA ALA A 32 -8.00 3.60 -0.77
C ALA A 32 -8.92 3.44 -2.00
N MET A 33 -9.91 2.53 -1.96
CA MET A 33 -10.85 2.33 -3.06
C MET A 33 -11.69 3.57 -3.33
N ARG A 34 -12.10 4.32 -2.30
CA ARG A 34 -12.81 5.60 -2.47
C ARG A 34 -11.93 6.63 -3.17
N GLN A 35 -10.66 6.76 -2.77
CA GLN A 35 -9.72 7.69 -3.41
C GLN A 35 -9.45 7.31 -4.87
N ILE A 36 -9.28 6.01 -5.16
CA ILE A 36 -9.13 5.49 -6.52
C ILE A 36 -10.36 5.82 -7.36
N GLY A 37 -11.56 5.63 -6.82
CA GLY A 37 -12.81 5.95 -7.51
C GLY A 37 -12.92 7.42 -7.91
N ILE A 38 -12.61 8.35 -6.98
CA ILE A 38 -12.61 9.79 -7.26
C ILE A 38 -11.54 10.13 -8.32
N ALA A 39 -10.33 9.59 -8.16
CA ALA A 39 -9.25 9.82 -9.12
C ALA A 39 -9.63 9.34 -10.54
N LEU A 40 -10.29 8.20 -10.66
CA LEU A 40 -10.75 7.65 -11.93
C LEU A 40 -11.79 8.57 -12.60
N VAL A 41 -12.81 9.00 -11.85
CA VAL A 41 -13.85 9.91 -12.36
C VAL A 41 -13.24 11.23 -12.82
N VAL A 42 -12.36 11.85 -12.03
CA VAL A 42 -11.69 13.10 -12.38
C VAL A 42 -10.80 12.92 -13.61
N THR A 43 -10.05 11.81 -13.69
CA THR A 43 -9.19 11.51 -14.84
C THR A 43 -10.00 11.33 -16.12
N LEU A 44 -11.15 10.63 -16.05
CA LEU A 44 -12.03 10.43 -17.19
C LEU A 44 -12.61 11.78 -17.68
N LEU A 45 -13.09 12.61 -16.75
CA LEU A 45 -13.63 13.92 -17.08
C LEU A 45 -12.57 14.85 -17.70
N ALA A 46 -11.38 14.89 -17.10
CA ALA A 46 -10.25 15.65 -17.63
C ALA A 46 -9.84 15.18 -19.03
N THR A 47 -9.84 13.86 -19.27
CA THR A 47 -9.51 13.29 -20.59
C THR A 47 -10.54 13.69 -21.64
N CYS A 48 -11.83 13.65 -21.33
CA CYS A 48 -12.88 14.09 -22.25
C CYS A 48 -12.77 15.58 -22.60
N ILE A 49 -12.55 16.44 -21.59
CA ILE A 49 -12.36 17.89 -21.79
C ILE A 49 -11.11 18.15 -22.63
N PHE A 50 -10.01 17.45 -22.33
CA PHE A 50 -8.76 17.57 -23.06
C PHE A 50 -8.93 17.19 -24.53
N MET A 51 -9.54 16.04 -24.83
CA MET A 51 -9.76 15.59 -26.21
C MET A 51 -10.63 16.56 -27.02
N THR A 52 -11.66 17.13 -26.39
CA THR A 52 -12.56 18.10 -27.03
C THR A 52 -11.81 19.40 -27.35
N THR A 53 -11.10 19.93 -26.35
CA THR A 53 -10.31 21.17 -26.49
C THR A 53 -9.17 21.00 -27.49
N LEU A 54 -8.49 19.85 -27.46
CA LEU A 54 -7.41 19.53 -28.38
C LEU A 54 -7.93 19.48 -29.83
N THR A 55 -9.03 18.76 -30.08
CA THR A 55 -9.63 18.67 -31.42
C THR A 55 -10.01 20.05 -31.94
N GLY A 56 -10.70 20.85 -31.12
CA GLY A 56 -11.05 22.23 -31.49
C GLY A 56 -9.82 23.08 -31.80
N SER A 57 -8.77 23.00 -30.98
CA SER A 57 -7.52 23.75 -31.18
C SER A 57 -6.81 23.38 -32.48
N LEU A 58 -6.81 22.10 -32.85
CA LEU A 58 -6.22 21.64 -34.11
C LEU A 58 -7.00 22.16 -35.33
N PHE A 59 -8.34 22.16 -35.28
CA PHE A 59 -9.18 22.75 -36.33
C PHE A 59 -8.98 24.26 -36.45
N THR A 60 -8.98 24.97 -35.32
CA THR A 60 -8.72 26.42 -35.31
C THR A 60 -7.32 26.73 -35.82
N GLY A 61 -6.32 25.93 -35.47
CA GLY A 61 -4.95 26.07 -35.99
C GLY A 61 -4.86 25.83 -37.50
N ALA A 62 -5.57 24.81 -38.02
CA ALA A 62 -5.60 24.52 -39.45
C ALA A 62 -6.26 25.66 -40.24
N TRP A 63 -7.35 26.20 -39.72
CA TRP A 63 -8.04 27.36 -40.28
C TRP A 63 -7.16 28.62 -40.25
N ALA A 64 -6.46 28.87 -39.13
CA ALA A 64 -5.54 30.00 -39.02
C ALA A 64 -4.36 29.90 -40.01
N LEU A 65 -3.82 28.71 -40.25
CA LEU A 65 -2.80 28.50 -41.29
C LEU A 65 -3.34 28.77 -42.70
N HIS A 66 -4.57 28.38 -42.97
CA HIS A 66 -5.21 28.67 -44.25
C HIS A 66 -5.36 30.19 -44.46
N GLU A 67 -5.89 30.89 -43.46
CA GLU A 67 -6.21 32.32 -43.55
C GLU A 67 -4.95 33.20 -43.56
N TYR A 68 -4.02 32.98 -42.62
CA TYR A 68 -2.90 33.90 -42.40
C TYR A 68 -1.64 33.52 -43.18
N ALA A 69 -1.40 32.23 -43.43
CA ALA A 69 -0.22 31.77 -44.17
C ALA A 69 -0.50 31.52 -45.66
N GLY A 70 -1.75 31.68 -46.10
CA GLY A 70 -2.18 31.42 -47.48
C GLY A 70 -2.05 29.96 -47.89
N TRP A 71 -1.98 29.04 -46.92
CA TRP A 71 -1.86 27.61 -47.19
C TRP A 71 -3.16 27.05 -47.75
N THR A 72 -3.10 25.96 -48.49
CA THR A 72 -4.32 25.21 -48.82
C THR A 72 -4.89 24.57 -47.56
N MET A 73 -6.22 24.40 -47.49
CA MET A 73 -6.87 23.76 -46.34
C MET A 73 -6.32 22.35 -46.09
N ALA A 74 -5.98 21.61 -47.15
CA ALA A 74 -5.35 20.30 -47.05
C ALA A 74 -3.98 20.32 -46.35
N GLN A 75 -3.14 21.32 -46.66
CA GLN A 75 -1.84 21.50 -45.99
C GLN A 75 -2.00 21.90 -44.52
N GLY A 76 -2.94 22.79 -44.22
CA GLY A 76 -3.24 23.22 -42.85
C GLY A 76 -3.71 22.07 -41.96
N VAL A 77 -4.71 21.31 -42.42
CA VAL A 77 -5.23 20.12 -41.71
C VAL A 77 -4.15 19.05 -41.59
N GLY A 78 -3.43 18.73 -42.67
CA GLY A 78 -2.36 17.73 -42.65
C GLY A 78 -1.27 18.07 -41.63
N THR A 79 -0.85 19.34 -41.56
CA THR A 79 0.16 19.80 -40.60
C THR A 79 -0.35 19.70 -39.16
N MET A 80 -1.60 20.13 -38.89
CA MET A 80 -2.18 20.03 -37.56
C MET A 80 -2.42 18.58 -37.13
N CYS A 81 -2.75 17.67 -38.05
CA CYS A 81 -2.79 16.24 -37.75
C CYS A 81 -1.43 15.70 -37.29
N LEU A 82 -0.34 16.09 -37.94
CA LEU A 82 1.02 15.69 -37.53
C LEU A 82 1.39 16.27 -36.16
N VAL A 83 1.04 17.54 -35.90
CA VAL A 83 1.23 18.18 -34.59
C VAL A 83 0.43 17.45 -33.51
N GLY A 84 -0.85 17.18 -33.77
CA GLY A 84 -1.72 16.42 -32.86
C GLY A 84 -1.14 15.04 -32.55
N LEU A 85 -0.69 14.30 -33.57
CA LEU A 85 -0.05 13.00 -33.40
C LEU A 85 1.21 13.09 -32.53
N ALA A 86 2.08 14.08 -32.78
CA ALA A 86 3.28 14.29 -32.00
C ALA A 86 2.97 14.58 -30.52
N LEU A 87 1.97 15.43 -30.25
CA LEU A 87 1.51 15.74 -28.90
C LEU A 87 0.95 14.50 -28.19
N THR A 88 0.11 13.70 -28.87
CA THR A 88 -0.45 12.48 -28.32
C THR A 88 0.63 11.46 -27.99
N LEU A 89 1.59 11.23 -28.90
CA LEU A 89 2.70 10.31 -28.66
C LEU A 89 3.60 10.79 -27.51
N GLY A 90 3.88 12.10 -27.44
CA GLY A 90 4.64 12.69 -26.34
C GLY A 90 3.96 12.50 -24.98
N ALA A 91 2.65 12.77 -24.90
CA ALA A 91 1.85 12.58 -23.69
C ALA A 91 1.78 11.09 -23.29
N ALA A 92 1.56 10.19 -24.24
CA ALA A 92 1.52 8.74 -23.99
C ALA A 92 2.87 8.22 -23.47
N GLY A 93 3.98 8.66 -24.07
CA GLY A 93 5.33 8.29 -23.62
C GLY A 93 5.63 8.80 -22.21
N TYR A 94 5.20 10.02 -21.87
CA TYR A 94 5.34 10.56 -20.52
C TYR A 94 4.49 9.80 -19.50
N ALA A 95 3.22 9.53 -19.82
CA ALA A 95 2.32 8.73 -18.99
C ALA A 95 2.87 7.32 -18.73
N TYR A 96 3.42 6.67 -19.76
CA TYR A 96 4.06 5.37 -19.62
C TYR A 96 5.23 5.40 -18.61
N ARG A 97 6.09 6.43 -18.68
CA ARG A 97 7.20 6.60 -17.73
C ARG A 97 6.72 6.78 -16.29
N LEU A 98 5.65 7.56 -16.08
CA LEU A 98 5.07 7.73 -14.76
C LEU A 98 4.47 6.42 -14.24
N LEU A 99 3.80 5.66 -15.09
CA LEU A 99 3.21 4.37 -14.73
C LEU A 99 4.30 3.37 -14.31
N VAL A 100 5.40 3.27 -15.07
CA VAL A 100 6.53 2.39 -14.72
C VAL A 100 7.13 2.77 -13.36
N ARG A 101 7.27 4.07 -13.06
CA ARG A 101 7.75 4.54 -11.75
C ARG A 101 6.80 4.20 -10.62
N ALA A 102 5.49 4.38 -10.82
CA ALA A 102 4.48 4.04 -9.84
C ALA A 102 4.43 2.52 -9.58
N LEU A 103 4.58 1.71 -10.62
CA LEU A 103 4.66 0.25 -10.48
C LEU A 103 5.92 -0.18 -9.72
N ALA A 104 7.07 0.47 -9.96
CA ALA A 104 8.30 0.19 -9.22
C ALA A 104 8.15 0.50 -7.72
N SER A 105 7.37 1.51 -7.33
CA SER A 105 7.08 1.77 -5.91
C SER A 105 6.18 0.73 -5.24
N LEU A 106 5.55 -0.19 -5.99
CA LEU A 106 4.73 -1.26 -5.41
C LEU A 106 5.55 -2.48 -4.99
N ASP A 107 6.84 -2.56 -5.35
CA ASP A 107 7.68 -3.71 -4.98
C ASP A 107 8.06 -3.70 -3.49
N GLU A 108 8.19 -2.52 -2.90
CA GLU A 108 8.47 -2.33 -1.47
C GLU A 108 7.34 -2.84 -0.56
N PRO A 109 6.07 -2.40 -0.71
CA PRO A 109 4.98 -2.92 0.11
C PRO A 109 4.69 -4.41 -0.11
N LYS A 110 4.93 -4.96 -1.32
CA LYS A 110 4.85 -6.41 -1.54
C LYS A 110 5.88 -7.17 -0.71
N ARG A 111 7.11 -6.67 -0.65
CA ARG A 111 8.19 -7.28 0.13
C ARG A 111 7.88 -7.24 1.63
N GLU A 112 7.41 -6.11 2.13
CA GLU A 112 6.98 -5.98 3.53
C GLU A 112 5.83 -6.93 3.88
N LEU A 113 4.84 -7.08 3.00
CA LEU A 113 3.73 -8.03 3.19
C LEU A 113 4.23 -9.48 3.28
N VAL A 114 5.13 -9.87 2.37
CA VAL A 114 5.71 -11.22 2.35
C VAL A 114 6.55 -11.49 3.60
N GLU A 115 7.28 -10.49 4.08
CA GLU A 115 8.09 -10.59 5.30
C GLU A 115 7.21 -10.71 6.55
N ASN A 116 6.15 -9.90 6.65
CA ASN A 116 5.15 -9.98 7.72
C ASN A 116 4.44 -11.33 7.73
N LEU A 117 4.08 -11.87 6.56
CA LEU A 117 3.48 -13.21 6.43
C LEU A 117 4.47 -14.32 6.84
N ARG A 118 5.76 -14.18 6.50
CA ARG A 118 6.79 -15.13 6.91
C ARG A 118 7.01 -15.11 8.42
N TRP A 119 7.03 -13.93 9.04
CA TRP A 119 7.09 -13.78 10.50
C TRP A 119 5.88 -14.41 11.18
N LEU A 120 4.66 -14.12 10.68
CA LEU A 120 3.42 -14.72 11.21
C LEU A 120 3.46 -16.24 11.14
N LYS A 121 3.91 -16.80 10.01
CA LYS A 121 4.08 -18.24 9.84
C LYS A 121 5.07 -18.82 10.85
N ALA A 122 6.21 -18.16 11.07
CA ALA A 122 7.22 -18.61 12.04
C ALA A 122 6.69 -18.61 13.48
N VAL A 123 5.92 -17.59 13.87
CA VAL A 123 5.29 -17.49 15.19
C VAL A 123 4.24 -18.59 15.42
N ILE A 124 3.49 -18.96 14.38
CA ILE A 124 2.46 -20.02 14.47
C ILE A 124 3.10 -21.41 14.56
N VAL A 125 4.17 -21.66 13.80
CA VAL A 125 4.81 -22.98 13.73
C VAL A 125 5.71 -23.24 14.95
N GLU A 126 6.43 -22.23 15.46
CA GLU A 126 7.32 -22.36 16.62
C GLU A 126 7.22 -21.16 17.58
N PRO A 127 6.16 -21.06 18.40
CA PRO A 127 5.95 -19.91 19.29
C PRO A 127 7.01 -19.74 20.39
N ASN A 128 7.78 -20.79 20.70
CA ASN A 128 8.82 -20.79 21.74
C ASN A 128 10.22 -20.38 21.24
N THR A 129 10.48 -20.36 19.92
CA THR A 129 11.79 -20.00 19.34
C THR A 129 11.84 -18.59 18.76
N SER A 130 10.69 -17.89 18.71
CA SER A 130 10.62 -16.50 18.29
C SER A 130 11.46 -15.59 19.21
N ALA A 131 12.50 -14.96 18.64
CA ALA A 131 13.40 -14.03 19.33
C ALA A 131 12.65 -12.89 20.07
N ARG A 132 11.49 -12.46 19.54
CA ARG A 132 10.66 -11.42 20.15
C ARG A 132 9.92 -11.91 21.41
N ASN A 133 9.58 -13.20 21.46
CA ASN A 133 9.01 -13.84 22.66
C ASN A 133 10.08 -14.11 23.72
N GLN A 134 11.32 -14.38 23.31
CA GLN A 134 12.45 -14.52 24.23
C GLN A 134 12.75 -13.20 24.95
N LEU A 135 12.83 -12.08 24.21
CA LEU A 135 13.02 -10.75 24.80
C LEU A 135 11.92 -10.36 25.81
N ARG A 136 10.67 -10.77 25.58
CA ARG A 136 9.57 -10.53 26.53
C ARG A 136 9.65 -11.44 27.75
N ARG A 137 10.15 -12.67 27.61
CA ARG A 137 10.36 -13.60 28.74
C ARG A 137 11.45 -13.09 29.68
N ASP A 138 12.51 -12.50 29.13
CA ASP A 138 13.63 -11.99 29.91
C ASP A 138 13.24 -10.75 30.73
N SER A 139 12.32 -9.91 30.24
CA SER A 139 11.86 -8.71 30.95
C SER A 139 11.00 -8.97 32.20
N PHE A 140 10.53 -10.20 32.42
CA PHE A 140 9.73 -10.57 33.59
C PHE A 140 10.42 -11.57 34.52
N GLN A 141 11.75 -11.74 34.43
CA GLN A 141 12.48 -12.46 35.48
C GLN A 141 12.37 -11.67 36.78
N ASP A 142 11.46 -12.14 37.64
CA ASP A 142 11.15 -11.58 38.94
C ASP A 142 12.41 -11.62 39.83
N PRO A 143 12.98 -10.47 40.25
CA PRO A 143 14.17 -10.45 41.10
C PRO A 143 13.97 -11.14 42.46
N TYR A 144 12.72 -11.48 42.80
CA TYR A 144 12.34 -12.15 44.03
C TYR A 144 12.29 -13.69 43.93
N ALA A 145 12.43 -14.28 42.73
CA ALA A 145 12.38 -15.74 42.57
C ALA A 145 13.56 -16.49 43.21
N SER A 146 14.66 -15.80 43.55
CA SER A 146 15.80 -16.35 44.29
C SER A 146 15.75 -16.11 45.81
N ALA A 147 14.78 -15.34 46.31
CA ALA A 147 14.59 -15.12 47.74
C ALA A 147 13.55 -16.13 48.28
N GLY A 148 14.01 -17.34 48.56
CA GLY A 148 13.17 -18.36 49.21
C GLY A 148 12.56 -17.84 50.51
N PRO A 149 11.32 -18.24 50.88
CA PRO A 149 10.70 -17.80 52.12
C PRO A 149 11.47 -18.39 53.30
N SER A 150 12.30 -17.57 53.95
CA SER A 150 12.79 -17.86 55.29
C SER A 150 11.58 -17.72 56.24
N ILE A 151 10.86 -18.82 56.46
CA ILE A 151 9.87 -18.93 57.52
C ILE A 151 10.61 -18.67 58.84
N PRO A 152 10.32 -17.57 59.57
CA PRO A 152 10.95 -17.36 60.87
C PRO A 152 10.44 -18.46 61.84
N PRO A 153 11.31 -19.03 62.68
CA PRO A 153 10.92 -20.07 63.61
C PRO A 153 9.90 -19.51 64.61
N GLY A 154 8.83 -20.27 64.83
CA GLY A 154 7.71 -19.91 65.69
C GLY A 154 8.15 -19.50 67.09
N ASP A 155 7.69 -18.32 67.50
CA ASP A 155 7.69 -17.88 68.89
C ASP A 155 6.46 -18.50 69.56
N ASN A 156 6.61 -19.73 70.06
CA ASN A 156 5.66 -20.36 70.97
C ASN A 156 5.90 -19.78 72.37
N ARG A 157 5.20 -18.70 72.71
CA ARG A 157 5.03 -18.31 74.11
C ARG A 157 3.56 -18.30 74.50
N PHE A 158 3.31 -19.10 75.53
CA PHE A 158 2.16 -19.12 76.42
C PHE A 158 1.82 -17.74 76.97
#